data_AF-A0A376HQ41-F1
#
_entry.id   AF-A0A376HQ41-F1
#
_cell.length_a   1.000
_cell.length_b   1.000
_cell.length_c   1.000
_cell.angle_alpha   90.00
_cell.angle_beta   90.00
_cell.angle_gamma   90.00
#
_symmetry.space_group_name_H-M   'P 1'
#
loop_
_entity.id
_entity.type
_entity.pdbx_description
1 polymer ?
#
loop_
_entity_poly.entity_id
_entity_poly.type
_entity_poly.pdbx_seq_one_letter_code
_entity_poly.pdbx_strand_id
1 'polypeptide(L)'
;MFVGGRISDNNTAERLRGFVDAHQAIGLTVPDNHKLVTGYSSARVEGLLKDVFHSSAMPLHGLFVNSTISLEGVVRWLAQTGQTGANQPPMGCFDWDPFVSLLGHDIDMVRQDVPSHAGEGV
;
A
#
# COMPACT_ATOMS: atom_id res chain seq x y z
N MET A 1 6.12 -4.54 1.65
CA MET A 1 5.50 -4.12 2.94
C MET A 1 4.07 -3.69 2.69
N PHE A 2 3.12 -4.03 3.57
CA PHE A 2 1.72 -3.60 3.49
C PHE A 2 1.49 -2.32 4.31
N VAL A 3 0.78 -1.33 3.78
CA VAL A 3 0.60 -0.01 4.41
C VAL A 3 -0.86 0.47 4.31
N GLY A 4 -1.40 0.90 5.44
CA GLY A 4 -2.74 1.50 5.55
C GLY A 4 -3.83 0.51 5.92
N GLY A 5 -5.08 0.99 5.97
CA GLY A 5 -6.22 0.18 6.40
C GLY A 5 -6.36 0.02 7.91
N ARG A 6 -7.53 -0.45 8.36
CA ARG A 6 -7.80 -0.76 9.77
C ARG A 6 -8.11 -2.24 9.91
N ILE A 7 -7.53 -2.89 10.92
CA ILE A 7 -7.75 -4.34 11.15
C ILE A 7 -9.23 -4.68 11.44
N SER A 8 -9.99 -3.70 11.95
CA SER A 8 -11.44 -3.82 12.16
C SER A 8 -12.25 -3.84 10.87
N ASP A 9 -11.68 -3.42 9.75
CA ASP A 9 -12.39 -3.34 8.48
C ASP A 9 -12.22 -4.67 7.74
N ASN A 10 -13.35 -5.32 7.44
CA ASN A 10 -13.35 -6.61 6.73
C ASN A 10 -12.56 -6.54 5.41
N ASN A 11 -12.65 -5.41 4.70
CA ASN A 11 -11.90 -5.19 3.46
C ASN A 11 -10.38 -5.16 3.68
N THR A 12 -9.90 -4.48 4.74
CA THR A 12 -8.47 -4.48 5.05
C THR A 12 -7.99 -5.87 5.45
N ALA A 13 -8.80 -6.62 6.22
CA ALA A 13 -8.46 -7.98 6.61
C ALA A 13 -8.31 -8.91 5.40
N GLU A 14 -9.25 -8.88 4.45
CA GLU A 14 -9.18 -9.68 3.22
C GLU A 14 -8.00 -9.27 2.33
N ARG A 15 -7.73 -7.97 2.19
CA ARG A 15 -6.61 -7.46 1.39
C ARG A 15 -5.26 -7.84 2.00
N LEU A 16 -5.13 -7.76 3.33
CA LEU A 16 -3.94 -8.20 4.04
C LEU A 16 -3.74 -9.72 3.93
N ARG A 17 -4.82 -10.49 4.03
CA ARG A 17 -4.79 -11.94 3.82
C ARG A 17 -4.30 -12.28 2.42
N GLY A 18 -4.89 -11.68 1.38
CA GLY A 18 -4.45 -11.87 0.00
C GLY A 18 -2.98 -11.48 -0.23
N PHE A 19 -2.52 -10.40 0.40
CA PHE A 19 -1.10 -10.00 0.36
C PHE A 19 -0.18 -11.06 0.97
N VAL A 20 -0.55 -11.61 2.13
CA VAL A 20 0.24 -12.67 2.80
C VAL A 20 0.19 -13.98 1.98
N ASP A 21 -0.98 -14.38 1.51
CA ASP A 21 -1.18 -15.61 0.72
C ASP A 21 -0.35 -15.57 -0.57
N ALA A 22 -0.31 -14.42 -1.26
CA ALA A 22 0.51 -14.25 -2.47
C ALA A 22 2.02 -14.38 -2.20
N HIS A 23 2.51 -13.86 -1.07
CA HIS A 23 3.91 -14.03 -0.68
C HIS A 23 4.21 -15.49 -0.30
N GLN A 24 3.31 -16.13 0.43
CA GLN A 24 3.45 -17.54 0.80
C GLN A 24 3.47 -18.46 -0.43
N ALA A 25 2.67 -18.16 -1.46
CA ALA A 25 2.63 -18.92 -2.70
C ALA A 25 3.98 -18.94 -3.46
N ILE A 26 4.82 -17.91 -3.26
CA ILE A 26 6.19 -17.84 -3.81
C ILE A 26 7.27 -18.21 -2.79
N GLY A 27 6.89 -18.78 -1.65
CA GLY A 27 7.81 -19.23 -0.60
C GLY A 27 8.36 -18.13 0.30
N LEU A 28 7.76 -16.94 0.29
CA LEU A 28 8.15 -15.81 1.15
C LEU A 28 7.23 -15.71 2.37
N THR A 29 7.83 -15.45 3.53
CA THR A 29 7.08 -15.11 4.75
C THR A 29 7.08 -13.61 4.94
N VAL A 30 5.90 -13.01 5.13
CA VAL A 30 5.77 -11.57 5.44
C VAL A 30 5.90 -11.38 6.95
N PRO A 31 6.98 -10.72 7.42
CA PRO A 31 7.15 -10.37 8.84
C PRO A 31 6.06 -9.42 9.34
N ASP A 32 5.68 -9.50 10.61
CA ASP A 32 4.63 -8.64 11.17
C ASP A 32 5.01 -7.15 11.20
N ASN A 33 6.30 -6.84 11.35
CA ASN A 33 6.81 -5.47 11.23
C ASN A 33 6.69 -4.90 9.80
N HIS A 34 6.37 -5.74 8.79
CA HIS A 34 6.08 -5.33 7.42
C HIS A 34 4.57 -5.23 7.14
N LYS A 35 3.70 -5.32 8.16
CA LYS A 35 2.24 -5.20 8.06
C LYS A 35 1.78 -3.95 8.82
N LEU A 36 1.88 -2.78 8.19
CA LEU A 36 1.56 -1.49 8.81
C LEU A 36 0.07 -1.14 8.64
N VAL A 37 -0.78 -1.72 9.48
CA VAL A 37 -2.23 -1.49 9.50
C VAL A 37 -2.58 -0.29 10.39
N THR A 38 -2.20 0.92 9.96
CA THR A 38 -2.22 2.15 10.78
C THR A 38 -3.52 2.96 10.72
N GLY A 39 -4.46 2.55 9.89
CA GLY A 39 -5.59 3.35 9.42
C GLY A 39 -5.26 4.04 8.09
N TYR A 40 -6.21 4.84 7.58
CA TYR A 40 -6.12 5.45 6.25
C TYR A 40 -5.57 6.88 6.24
N SER A 41 -5.22 7.46 7.40
CA SER A 41 -4.77 8.86 7.46
C SER A 41 -3.39 9.01 6.82
N SER A 42 -3.28 9.86 5.79
CA SER A 42 -2.01 10.17 5.11
C SER A 42 -0.94 10.66 6.07
N ALA A 43 -1.27 11.61 6.96
CA ALA A 43 -0.34 12.12 7.97
C ALA A 43 0.15 11.05 8.96
N ARG A 44 -0.73 10.12 9.35
CA ARG A 44 -0.35 9.02 10.23
C ARG A 44 0.57 8.03 9.52
N VAL A 45 0.27 7.70 8.27
CA VAL A 45 1.11 6.82 7.44
C VAL A 45 2.49 7.44 7.26
N GLU A 46 2.56 8.72 6.91
CA GLU A 46 3.83 9.45 6.76
C GLU A 46 4.66 9.42 8.06
N GLY A 47 4.05 9.75 9.19
CA GLY A 47 4.72 9.72 10.50
C GLY A 47 5.26 8.33 10.86
N LEU A 48 4.46 7.28 10.63
CA LEU A 48 4.90 5.92 10.91
C LEU A 48 6.05 5.49 10.01
N LEU A 49 6.03 5.86 8.72
CA LEU A 49 7.12 5.53 7.80
C LEU A 49 8.42 6.23 8.18
N LYS A 50 8.34 7.48 8.67
CA LYS A 50 9.49 8.15 9.29
C LYS A 50 10.01 7.35 10.49
N ASP A 51 9.11 6.90 11.36
CA ASP A 51 9.45 6.11 12.55
C ASP A 51 10.06 4.73 12.27
N VAL A 52 9.64 4.08 11.18
CA VAL A 52 10.18 2.77 10.79
C VAL A 52 11.51 2.90 10.03
N PHE A 53 11.68 3.97 9.25
CA PHE A 53 12.82 4.16 8.35
C PHE A 53 13.71 5.35 8.74
N HIS A 54 13.92 5.59 10.05
CA HIS A 54 14.81 6.66 10.57
C HIS A 54 16.26 6.57 10.07
N SER A 55 16.70 5.39 9.62
CA SER A 55 18.04 5.18 9.07
C SER A 55 17.94 4.72 7.63
N SER A 56 18.66 5.39 6.73
CA SER A 56 18.75 5.12 5.28
C SER A 56 19.30 3.74 4.90
N ALA A 57 19.51 2.86 5.88
CA ALA A 57 20.14 1.55 5.73
C ALA A 57 19.15 0.39 5.47
N MET A 58 17.83 0.63 5.53
CA MET A 58 16.84 -0.41 5.23
C MET A 58 16.41 -0.34 3.76
N PRO A 59 16.87 -1.26 2.88
CA PRO A 59 16.41 -1.29 1.50
C PRO A 59 14.91 -1.60 1.42
N LEU A 60 14.15 -0.69 0.82
CA LEU A 60 12.75 -0.89 0.49
C LEU A 60 12.64 -1.71 -0.79
N HIS A 61 12.28 -2.98 -0.65
CA HIS A 61 12.10 -3.88 -1.78
C HIS A 61 10.74 -3.76 -2.46
N GLY A 62 9.78 -3.07 -1.84
CA GLY A 62 8.46 -2.80 -2.42
C GLY A 62 7.38 -2.44 -1.40
N LEU A 63 6.43 -1.62 -1.83
CA LEU A 63 5.32 -1.11 -1.01
C LEU A 63 3.97 -1.51 -1.59
N PHE A 64 3.09 -2.02 -0.76
CA PHE A 64 1.71 -2.32 -1.14
C PHE A 64 0.78 -1.50 -0.26
N VAL A 65 0.02 -0.60 -0.87
CA VAL A 65 -0.73 0.45 -0.19
C VAL A 65 -2.22 0.19 -0.32
N ASN A 66 -2.90 0.19 0.82
CA ASN A 66 -4.28 -0.28 0.89
C ASN A 66 -5.30 0.71 0.32
N SER A 67 -4.96 1.98 0.16
CA SER A 67 -5.87 3.00 -0.40
C SER A 67 -5.13 4.21 -0.97
N THR A 68 -5.80 5.01 -1.81
CA THR A 68 -5.24 6.26 -2.35
C THR A 68 -4.85 7.25 -1.25
N ILE A 69 -5.67 7.38 -0.18
CA ILE A 69 -5.35 8.30 0.93
C ILE A 69 -4.06 7.86 1.65
N SER A 70 -3.87 6.54 1.81
CA SER A 70 -2.64 6.01 2.40
C SER A 70 -1.45 6.23 1.46
N LEU A 71 -1.67 6.14 0.14
CA LEU A 71 -0.65 6.36 -0.88
C LEU A 71 -0.14 7.80 -0.86
N GLU A 72 -1.00 8.80 -0.62
CA GLU A 72 -0.57 10.19 -0.46
C GLU A 72 0.48 10.33 0.66
N GLY A 73 0.25 9.66 1.81
CA GLY A 73 1.20 9.66 2.93
C GLY A 73 2.54 9.02 2.57
N VAL A 74 2.50 7.91 1.81
CA VAL A 74 3.70 7.22 1.31
C VAL A 74 4.49 8.12 0.36
N VAL A 75 3.83 8.74 -0.63
CA VAL A 75 4.48 9.60 -1.63
C VAL A 75 5.10 10.84 -0.97
N ARG A 76 4.39 11.46 -0.01
CA ARG A 76 4.94 12.57 0.79
C ARG A 76 6.20 12.18 1.53
N TRP A 77 6.23 10.99 2.14
CA TRP A 77 7.41 10.48 2.82
C TRP A 77 8.56 10.16 1.87
N LEU A 78 8.29 9.53 0.71
CA LEU A 78 9.31 9.29 -0.32
C LEU A 78 9.94 10.59 -0.83
N ALA A 79 9.11 11.62 -1.08
CA ALA A 79 9.57 12.93 -1.51
C ALA A 79 10.48 13.60 -0.47
N GLN A 80 10.17 13.47 0.82
CA GLN A 80 10.99 14.03 1.91
C GLN A 80 12.29 13.27 2.13
N THR A 81 12.36 12.00 1.76
CA THR A 81 13.54 11.15 1.92
C THR A 81 14.39 11.04 0.64
N GLY A 82 14.01 11.72 -0.44
CA GLY A 82 14.72 11.68 -1.72
C GLY A 82 14.59 10.35 -2.48
N GLN A 83 13.59 9.55 -2.13
CA GLN A 83 13.31 8.22 -2.72
C GLN A 83 12.22 8.30 -3.81
N THR A 84 12.25 9.35 -4.62
CA THR A 84 11.35 9.54 -5.76
C THR A 84 12.09 9.40 -7.08
N GLY A 85 11.37 9.13 -8.18
CA GLY A 85 11.97 8.96 -9.49
C GLY A 85 12.79 7.67 -9.58
N ALA A 86 14.07 7.75 -9.95
CA ALA A 86 14.92 6.56 -10.17
C ALA A 86 15.21 5.76 -8.89
N ASN A 87 15.04 6.35 -7.71
CA ASN A 87 15.24 5.71 -6.42
C ASN A 87 13.93 5.21 -5.80
N GLN A 88 12.81 5.32 -6.52
CA GLN A 88 11.51 4.94 -6.02
C GLN A 88 11.37 3.41 -5.99
N PRO A 89 11.01 2.82 -4.83
CA PRO A 89 10.77 1.40 -4.78
C PRO A 89 9.50 1.05 -5.58
N PRO A 90 9.38 -0.18 -6.10
CA PRO A 90 8.14 -0.65 -6.71
C PRO A 90 6.96 -0.48 -5.75
N MET A 91 5.84 0.04 -6.25
CA MET A 91 4.64 0.25 -5.43
C MET A 91 3.44 -0.47 -6.01
N GLY A 92 2.44 -0.75 -5.19
CA GLY A 92 1.12 -1.20 -5.62
C GLY A 92 0.05 -0.51 -4.78
N CYS A 93 -1.10 -0.21 -5.37
CA CYS A 93 -2.24 0.41 -4.68
C CYS A 93 -3.53 -0.36 -4.98
N PHE A 94 -4.39 -0.55 -3.98
CA PHE A 94 -5.64 -1.30 -4.13
C PHE A 94 -6.80 -0.48 -4.71
N ASP A 95 -6.79 0.84 -4.49
CA ASP A 95 -7.76 1.73 -5.11
C ASP A 95 -7.21 2.09 -6.49
N TRP A 96 -7.88 1.64 -7.55
CA TRP A 96 -7.56 2.09 -8.91
C TRP A 96 -7.79 3.59 -8.97
N ASP A 97 -6.72 4.36 -9.05
CA ASP A 97 -6.78 5.81 -9.23
C ASP A 97 -5.88 6.22 -10.41
N PRO A 98 -6.42 6.90 -11.44
CA PRO A 98 -5.64 7.37 -12.59
C PRO A 98 -4.49 8.31 -12.21
N PHE A 99 -4.47 8.88 -11.00
CA PHE A 99 -3.33 9.63 -10.47
C PHE A 99 -2.10 8.76 -10.23
N VAL A 100 -2.27 7.47 -9.96
CA VAL A 100 -1.16 6.55 -9.70
C VAL A 100 -0.35 6.30 -10.97
N SER A 101 -1.01 6.27 -12.13
CA SER A 101 -0.36 6.20 -13.45
C SER A 101 0.49 7.44 -13.78
N LEU A 102 0.27 8.57 -13.09
CA LEU A 102 1.05 9.80 -13.24
C LEU A 102 2.29 9.86 -12.33
N LEU A 103 2.44 8.92 -11.37
CA LEU A 103 3.55 8.89 -10.41
C LEU A 103 4.81 8.16 -10.92
N GLY A 104 4.78 7.63 -12.15
CA GLY A 104 5.96 7.05 -12.81
C GLY A 104 6.26 5.59 -12.48
N HIS A 105 7.20 5.04 -13.26
CA HIS A 105 7.47 3.63 -13.57
C HIS A 105 7.33 2.61 -12.41
N ASP A 106 6.71 1.48 -12.75
CA ASP A 106 6.53 0.24 -11.96
C ASP A 106 5.57 0.32 -10.77
N ILE A 107 4.34 0.77 -11.05
CA ILE A 107 3.20 0.53 -10.15
C ILE A 107 2.25 -0.49 -10.76
N ASP A 108 2.31 -1.73 -10.25
CA ASP A 108 1.34 -2.76 -10.57
C ASP A 108 0.06 -2.55 -9.76
N MET A 109 -1.05 -2.35 -10.46
CA MET A 109 -2.34 -2.01 -9.86
C MET A 109 -3.33 -3.16 -9.99
N VAL A 110 -3.92 -3.57 -8.87
CA VAL A 110 -4.97 -4.59 -8.84
C VAL A 110 -6.32 -3.88 -8.89
N ARG A 111 -7.05 -4.04 -10.01
CA ARG A 111 -8.42 -3.54 -10.15
C ARG A 111 -9.36 -4.43 -9.34
N GLN A 112 -10.16 -3.85 -8.45
CA GLN A 112 -11.30 -4.57 -7.89
C GLN A 112 -12.37 -4.72 -8.96
N ASP A 113 -12.67 -5.97 -9.37
CA ASP A 113 -13.97 -6.30 -9.95
C ASP A 113 -14.98 -6.29 -8.80
N VAL A 114 -15.60 -5.14 -8.58
CA VAL A 114 -16.81 -5.06 -7.77
C VAL A 114 -17.98 -5.29 -8.74
N PRO A 115 -18.78 -6.35 -8.60
CA PRO A 115 -20.04 -6.42 -9.32
C PRO A 115 -20.85 -5.19 -8.94
N SER A 116 -21.25 -4.43 -9.95
CA SER A 116 -22.18 -3.33 -9.81
C SER A 116 -23.44 -3.89 -9.15
N HIS A 117 -23.70 -3.53 -7.90
CA HIS A 117 -25.04 -3.65 -7.34
C HIS A 117 -25.89 -2.52 -7.95
N ALA A 118 -26.14 -2.60 -9.25
CA ALA A 118 -27.25 -1.92 -9.88
C ALA A 118 -28.49 -2.78 -9.60
N GLY A 119 -29.48 -2.19 -8.95
CA GLY A 119 -30.65 -2.89 -8.48
C GLY A 119 -31.44 -3.54 -9.61
N GLU A 120 -31.94 -4.73 -9.32
CA GLU A 120 -33.16 -5.27 -9.91
C GLU A 120 -33.87 -6.07 -8.81
N GLY A 121 -35.14 -5.75 -8.56
CA GLY A 121 -35.91 -6.43 -7.53
C GLY A 121 -37.25 -5.78 -7.23
N VAL A 122 -38.13 -5.82 -8.24
CA VAL A 122 -39.62 -5.83 -8.23
C VAL A 122 -40.42 -4.79 -7.43
#